data_AF-A0A349NGX1-F1
#
_entry.id   AF-A0A349NGX1-F1
#
_cell.length_a   1.000
_cell.length_b   1.000
_cell.length_c   1.000
_cell.angle_alpha   90.00
_cell.angle_beta   90.00
_cell.angle_gamma   90.00
#
_symmetry.space_group_name_H-M   'P 1'
#
loop_
_entity.id
_entity.type
_entity.pdbx_description
1 polymer ?
#
loop_
_entity_poly.entity_id
_entity_poly.type
_entity_poly.pdbx_seq_one_letter_code
_entity_poly.pdbx_strand_id
1 'polypeptide(L)'
;MEKTESARKEQIQSFPFDPAISEKDSTILSINLDQLFEQLSHSKFRSSFHLNKKDKEYIAKKGLLTIRKHAADFIVKRLAPSVIPNDGKQTPMGHVHPVFIAQHATGCCCRQCFYKWHHIPPSISLSLQQQQYAVNVIMHWIELQVSR
;
A
#
# COMPACT_ATOMS: atom_id res chain seq x y z
N MET A 1 -25.15 -37.79 14.88
CA MET A 1 -24.36 -38.20 13.69
C MET A 1 -23.82 -36.94 13.05
N GLU A 2 -22.66 -36.50 13.53
CA GLU A 2 -21.83 -35.45 12.96
C GLU A 2 -21.40 -35.80 11.54
N LYS A 3 -21.70 -34.91 10.60
CA LYS A 3 -21.12 -34.83 9.26
C LYS A 3 -21.23 -33.36 8.85
N THR A 4 -20.20 -32.59 8.48
CA THR A 4 -18.78 -32.83 8.29
C THR A 4 -18.13 -31.44 8.21
N GLU A 5 -17.24 -31.17 9.14
CA GLU A 5 -16.39 -29.99 9.22
C GLU A 5 -15.26 -30.12 8.19
N SER A 6 -15.53 -29.87 6.90
CA SER A 6 -14.46 -29.94 5.87
C SER A 6 -14.84 -29.18 4.59
N ALA A 7 -14.83 -27.85 4.65
CA ALA A 7 -14.92 -27.01 3.45
C ALA A 7 -14.05 -25.74 3.55
N ARG A 8 -12.88 -25.84 4.21
CA ARG A 8 -11.96 -24.70 4.42
C ARG A 8 -10.49 -24.96 4.08
N LYS A 9 -10.18 -26.02 3.32
CA LYS A 9 -8.78 -26.39 3.06
C LYS A 9 -8.39 -26.58 1.59
N GLU A 10 -9.27 -26.37 0.62
CA GLU A 10 -8.94 -26.62 -0.80
C GLU A 10 -9.15 -25.39 -1.66
N GLN A 11 -8.31 -24.37 -1.47
CA GLN A 11 -8.05 -23.38 -2.52
C GLN A 11 -6.68 -22.70 -2.30
N ILE A 12 -5.64 -23.51 -2.12
CA ILE A 12 -4.23 -23.07 -2.13
C ILE A 12 -3.47 -24.03 -3.05
N GLN A 13 -3.70 -23.91 -4.35
CA GLN A 13 -2.92 -24.48 -5.46
C GLN A 13 -3.54 -23.84 -6.70
N SER A 14 -2.88 -23.08 -7.56
CA SER A 14 -1.47 -23.05 -7.97
C SER A 14 -1.25 -21.70 -8.65
N PHE A 15 -0.49 -20.79 -8.06
CA PHE A 15 0.06 -19.69 -8.85
C PHE A 15 1.25 -20.25 -9.63
N PRO A 16 1.35 -20.03 -10.95
CA PRO A 16 2.59 -20.34 -11.65
C PRO A 16 3.70 -19.51 -10.99
N PHE A 17 4.74 -20.19 -10.51
CA PHE A 17 6.00 -19.54 -10.20
C PHE A 17 6.58 -19.10 -11.54
N ASP A 18 6.17 -17.92 -12.00
CA ASP A 18 6.77 -17.28 -13.16
C ASP A 18 8.16 -16.76 -12.72
N PRO A 19 9.26 -17.32 -13.22
CA PRO A 19 10.61 -16.89 -12.83
C PRO A 19 10.89 -15.42 -13.20
N ALA A 20 10.12 -14.83 -14.12
CA ALA A 20 10.15 -13.41 -14.44
C ALA A 20 9.60 -12.49 -13.32
N ILE A 21 8.81 -13.02 -12.38
CA ILE A 21 8.33 -12.28 -11.19
C ILE A 21 9.46 -12.12 -10.16
N SER A 22 10.38 -13.10 -10.09
CA SER A 22 11.50 -13.09 -9.14
C SER A 22 12.55 -12.01 -9.44
N GLU A 23 12.80 -11.68 -10.71
CA GLU A 23 13.78 -10.61 -11.05
C GLU A 23 13.21 -9.21 -10.81
N LYS A 24 11.89 -9.02 -10.98
CA LYS A 24 11.24 -7.71 -10.79
C LYS A 24 11.04 -7.36 -9.31
N ASP A 25 10.76 -8.34 -8.45
CA ASP A 25 10.75 -8.12 -7.01
C ASP A 25 12.13 -7.66 -6.49
N SER A 26 13.23 -8.10 -7.11
CA SER A 26 14.59 -7.58 -6.87
C SER A 26 14.75 -6.10 -7.24
N THR A 27 14.08 -5.62 -8.30
CA THR A 27 14.14 -4.21 -8.70
C THR A 27 13.35 -3.30 -7.75
N ILE A 28 12.27 -3.79 -7.13
CA ILE A 28 11.51 -3.02 -6.11
C ILE A 28 12.33 -2.82 -4.85
N LEU A 29 13.16 -3.82 -4.47
CA LEU A 29 14.11 -3.70 -3.36
C LEU A 29 15.23 -2.67 -3.64
N SER A 30 15.43 -2.28 -4.90
CA SER A 30 16.39 -1.24 -5.30
C SER A 30 15.81 0.17 -5.43
N ILE A 31 14.50 0.36 -5.22
CA ILE A 31 13.90 1.71 -5.27
C ILE A 31 14.41 2.54 -4.10
N ASN A 32 15.20 3.56 -4.41
CA ASN A 32 15.65 4.55 -3.45
C ASN A 32 14.46 5.42 -3.00
N LEU A 33 14.08 5.32 -1.73
CA LEU A 33 12.95 6.06 -1.17
C LEU A 33 13.18 7.58 -1.23
N ASP A 34 14.41 8.05 -1.08
CA ASP A 34 14.71 9.48 -1.12
C ASP A 34 14.43 10.06 -2.51
N GLN A 35 14.89 9.38 -3.57
CA GLN A 35 14.60 9.77 -4.94
C GLN A 35 13.11 9.71 -5.26
N LEU A 36 12.39 8.69 -4.75
CA LEU A 36 10.95 8.59 -4.89
C LEU A 36 10.24 9.79 -4.24
N PHE A 37 10.58 10.14 -3.01
CA PHE A 37 9.96 11.27 -2.32
C PHE A 37 10.32 12.62 -2.94
N GLU A 38 11.53 12.78 -3.46
CA GLU A 38 11.93 13.93 -4.26
C GLU A 38 11.04 14.07 -5.51
N GLN A 39 10.91 13.01 -6.31
CA GLN A 39 10.04 12.99 -7.49
C GLN A 39 8.57 13.28 -7.16
N LEU A 40 8.05 12.70 -6.07
CA LEU A 40 6.70 12.96 -5.60
C LEU A 40 6.51 14.42 -5.18
N SER A 41 7.54 15.06 -4.61
CA SER A 41 7.48 16.46 -4.18
C SER A 41 7.28 17.44 -5.36
N HIS A 42 7.81 17.10 -6.54
CA HIS A 42 7.63 17.90 -7.76
C HIS A 42 6.20 17.82 -8.32
N SER A 43 5.41 16.81 -7.94
CA SER A 43 4.01 16.70 -8.37
C SER A 43 3.10 17.55 -7.49
N LYS A 44 2.53 18.62 -8.05
CA LYS A 44 1.58 19.53 -7.35
C LYS A 44 0.42 18.80 -6.65
N PHE A 45 -0.06 17.70 -7.22
CA PHE A 45 -1.14 16.90 -6.63
C PHE A 45 -0.66 16.08 -5.43
N ARG A 46 0.58 15.59 -5.45
CA ARG A 46 1.11 14.71 -4.40
C ARG A 46 1.71 15.47 -3.24
N SER A 47 2.33 16.61 -3.51
CA SER A 47 2.86 17.50 -2.49
C SER A 47 1.77 18.28 -1.73
N SER A 48 0.52 18.30 -2.21
CA SER A 48 -0.59 18.96 -1.50
C SER A 48 -1.20 18.12 -0.37
N PHE A 49 -0.70 16.92 -0.10
CA PHE A 49 -1.17 16.08 0.99
C PHE A 49 -0.30 16.27 2.23
N HIS A 50 -0.95 16.46 3.38
CA HIS A 50 -0.29 16.69 4.67
C HIS A 50 -1.15 16.11 5.80
N LEU A 51 -0.53 15.73 6.92
CA LEU A 51 -1.26 15.31 8.11
C LEU A 51 -1.72 16.53 8.92
N ASN A 52 -3.02 16.62 9.17
CA ASN A 52 -3.57 17.67 10.02
C ASN A 52 -3.35 17.34 11.51
N LYS A 53 -3.60 18.30 12.40
CA LYS A 53 -3.45 18.12 13.85
C LYS A 53 -4.21 16.89 14.38
N LYS A 54 -5.44 16.68 13.93
CA LYS A 54 -6.27 15.52 14.31
C LYS A 54 -5.65 14.19 13.86
N ASP A 55 -5.03 14.16 12.68
CA ASP A 55 -4.38 12.95 12.17
C ASP A 55 -3.14 12.61 13.00
N LYS A 56 -2.32 13.62 13.33
CA LYS A 56 -1.15 13.47 14.21
C LYS A 56 -1.56 13.00 15.61
N GLU A 57 -2.60 13.59 16.19
CA GLU A 57 -3.17 13.16 17.49
C GLU A 57 -3.68 11.71 17.44
N TYR A 58 -4.35 11.32 16.36
CA TYR A 58 -4.80 9.94 16.18
C TYR A 58 -3.64 8.95 16.12
N ILE A 59 -2.57 9.29 15.38
CA ILE A 59 -1.34 8.49 15.32
C ILE A 59 -0.69 8.39 16.70
N ALA A 60 -0.56 9.51 17.42
CA ALA A 60 0.00 9.54 18.77
C ALA A 60 -0.81 8.67 19.74
N LYS A 61 -2.14 8.73 19.67
CA LYS A 61 -3.05 7.94 20.52
C LYS A 61 -3.00 6.43 20.23
N LYS A 62 -2.86 6.03 18.96
CA LYS A 62 -2.87 4.61 18.54
C LYS A 62 -1.49 3.97 18.53
N GLY A 63 -0.44 4.77 18.31
CA GLY A 63 0.93 4.33 18.12
C GLY A 63 1.22 3.87 16.68
N LEU A 64 2.47 4.05 16.25
CA LEU A 64 2.93 3.73 14.89
C LEU A 64 2.76 2.25 14.52
N LEU A 65 2.92 1.32 15.47
CA LEU A 65 2.72 -0.12 15.24
C LEU A 65 1.28 -0.43 14.82
N THR A 66 0.29 0.23 15.44
CA THR A 66 -1.12 0.06 15.09
C THR A 66 -1.42 0.65 13.71
N ILE A 67 -0.84 1.82 13.40
CA ILE A 67 -0.99 2.46 12.09
C ILE A 67 -0.39 1.58 10.98
N ARG A 68 0.76 0.94 11.23
CA ARG A 68 1.37 -0.03 10.31
C ARG A 68 0.46 -1.22 10.04
N LYS A 69 -0.21 -1.76 11.06
CA LYS A 69 -1.22 -2.83 10.90
C LYS A 69 -2.38 -2.37 10.03
N HIS A 70 -2.91 -1.18 10.27
CA HIS A 70 -3.97 -0.62 9.43
C HIS A 70 -3.52 -0.44 7.97
N ALA A 71 -2.29 0.00 7.74
CA ALA A 71 -1.73 0.11 6.40
C ALA A 71 -1.66 -1.25 5.70
N ALA A 72 -1.15 -2.29 6.37
CA ALA A 72 -1.13 -3.64 5.84
C ALA A 72 -2.55 -4.13 5.50
N ASP A 73 -3.51 -3.97 6.42
CA ASP A 73 -4.90 -4.36 6.20
C ASP A 73 -5.53 -3.65 5.00
N PHE A 74 -5.25 -2.36 4.80
CA PHE A 74 -5.77 -1.61 3.66
C PHE A 74 -5.14 -2.04 2.34
N ILE A 75 -3.83 -2.29 2.31
CA ILE A 75 -3.15 -2.84 1.12
C ILE A 75 -3.74 -4.20 0.76
N VAL A 76 -3.81 -5.13 1.72
CA VAL A 76 -4.33 -6.49 1.52
C VAL A 76 -5.78 -6.45 1.02
N LYS A 77 -6.65 -5.69 1.68
CA LYS A 77 -8.09 -5.72 1.38
C LYS A 77 -8.46 -4.94 0.13
N ARG A 78 -7.78 -3.84 -0.17
CA ARG A 78 -8.20 -2.90 -1.22
C ARG A 78 -7.32 -2.93 -2.47
N LEU A 79 -6.07 -3.36 -2.34
CA LEU A 79 -5.06 -3.23 -3.40
C LEU A 79 -4.41 -4.54 -3.79
N ALA A 80 -4.36 -5.56 -2.93
CA ALA A 80 -3.78 -6.86 -3.27
C ALA A 80 -4.54 -7.67 -4.33
N PRO A 81 -5.89 -7.64 -4.43
CA PRO A 81 -6.61 -8.38 -5.47
C PRO A 81 -6.18 -7.98 -6.88
N SER A 82 -6.16 -8.94 -7.82
CA SER A 82 -5.81 -8.70 -9.23
C SER A 82 -6.92 -7.94 -9.98
N VAL A 83 -8.18 -8.17 -9.60
CA VAL A 83 -9.34 -7.44 -10.10
C VAL A 83 -9.91 -6.61 -8.95
N ILE A 84 -9.86 -5.29 -9.08
CA ILE A 84 -10.36 -4.38 -8.05
C ILE A 84 -11.55 -3.60 -8.62
N PRO A 85 -12.76 -3.77 -8.07
CA PRO A 85 -13.89 -2.94 -8.47
C PRO A 85 -13.60 -1.48 -8.10
N ASN A 86 -13.81 -0.56 -9.05
CA ASN A 86 -13.55 0.88 -8.91
C ASN A 86 -12.08 1.25 -8.63
N ASP A 87 -11.12 0.62 -9.32
CA ASP A 87 -9.71 1.05 -9.31
C ASP A 87 -9.59 2.56 -9.62
N GLY A 88 -8.84 3.28 -8.79
CA GLY A 88 -8.77 4.75 -8.82
C GLY A 88 -9.75 5.49 -7.89
N LYS A 89 -10.71 4.79 -7.27
CA LYS A 89 -11.59 5.31 -6.19
C LYS A 89 -11.48 4.48 -4.89
N GLN A 90 -10.44 3.66 -4.75
CA GLN A 90 -10.29 2.73 -3.62
C GLN A 90 -10.07 3.43 -2.27
N THR A 91 -9.49 4.62 -2.28
CA THR A 91 -9.13 5.36 -1.06
C THR A 91 -9.85 6.71 -1.05
N PRO A 92 -10.60 7.05 0.01
CA PRO A 92 -11.20 8.37 0.15
C PRO A 92 -10.12 9.46 0.03
N MET A 93 -10.38 10.52 -0.73
CA MET A 93 -9.45 11.65 -0.85
C MET A 93 -9.45 12.58 0.39
N GLY A 94 -10.41 12.42 1.31
CA GLY A 94 -10.53 13.22 2.53
C GLY A 94 -9.79 12.66 3.75
N HIS A 95 -9.72 13.47 4.81
CA HIS A 95 -9.13 13.11 6.12
C HIS A 95 -10.02 12.12 6.91
N VAL A 96 -10.08 10.87 6.43
CA VAL A 96 -10.79 9.77 7.12
C VAL A 96 -9.82 8.94 7.97
N HIS A 97 -8.62 8.71 7.46
CA HIS A 97 -7.56 7.99 8.17
C HIS A 97 -6.19 8.46 7.65
N PRO A 98 -5.16 8.62 8.52
CA PRO A 98 -3.82 9.09 8.11
C PRO A 98 -3.21 8.26 6.99
N VAL A 99 -3.45 6.94 7.00
CA VAL A 99 -2.98 6.02 5.95
C VAL A 99 -3.56 6.36 4.56
N PHE A 100 -4.82 6.80 4.44
CA PHE A 100 -5.38 7.13 3.12
C PHE A 100 -4.72 8.37 2.52
N ILE A 101 -4.41 9.36 3.37
CA ILE A 101 -3.67 10.55 2.98
C ILE A 101 -2.27 10.14 2.51
N ALA A 102 -1.60 9.29 3.29
CA ALA A 102 -0.28 8.76 2.95
C ALA A 102 -0.29 7.97 1.64
N GLN A 103 -1.30 7.15 1.38
CA GLN A 103 -1.46 6.42 0.12
C GLN A 103 -1.56 7.35 -1.08
N HIS A 104 -2.31 8.45 -0.96
CA HIS A 104 -2.39 9.45 -2.01
C HIS A 104 -1.06 10.18 -2.19
N ALA A 105 -0.45 10.65 -1.10
CA ALA A 105 0.84 11.33 -1.14
C ALA A 105 1.94 10.48 -1.79
N THR A 106 1.99 9.19 -1.44
CA THR A 106 3.04 8.26 -1.88
C THR A 106 2.78 7.60 -3.22
N GLY A 107 1.54 7.57 -3.71
CA GLY A 107 1.19 6.86 -4.95
C GLY A 107 0.86 5.39 -4.77
N CYS A 108 0.55 5.00 -3.55
CA CYS A 108 0.05 3.67 -3.21
C CYS A 108 -1.50 3.62 -3.16
N CYS A 109 -2.22 4.52 -3.83
CA CYS A 109 -3.69 4.63 -3.73
C CYS A 109 -4.48 3.80 -4.74
N CYS A 110 -3.90 3.44 -5.89
CA CYS A 110 -4.52 2.59 -6.91
C CYS A 110 -3.45 1.88 -7.76
N ARG A 111 -3.86 0.93 -8.60
CA ARG A 111 -2.91 0.16 -9.44
C ARG A 111 -2.19 1.04 -10.47
N GLN A 112 -2.88 2.02 -11.04
CA GLN A 112 -2.24 2.97 -11.95
C GLN A 112 -1.16 3.82 -11.27
N CYS A 113 -1.35 4.15 -9.99
CA CYS A 113 -0.34 4.88 -9.22
C CYS A 113 0.85 3.98 -8.86
N PHE A 114 0.60 2.71 -8.52
CA PHE A 114 1.63 1.70 -8.36
C PHE A 114 2.50 1.54 -9.62
N TYR A 115 1.87 1.49 -10.79
CA TYR A 115 2.60 1.41 -12.05
C TYR A 115 3.43 2.67 -12.32
N LYS A 116 2.83 3.85 -12.14
CA LYS A 116 3.49 5.13 -12.46
C LYS A 116 4.65 5.47 -11.54
N TRP A 117 4.52 5.21 -10.24
CA TRP A 117 5.46 5.67 -9.22
C TRP A 117 6.35 4.57 -8.66
N HIS A 118 5.90 3.32 -8.69
CA HIS A 118 6.60 2.19 -8.09
C HIS A 118 6.95 1.11 -9.12
N HIS A 119 6.64 1.35 -10.40
CA HIS A 119 6.90 0.43 -11.52
C HIS A 119 6.28 -0.98 -11.35
N ILE A 120 5.21 -1.09 -10.55
CA ILE A 120 4.50 -2.36 -10.32
C ILE A 120 3.36 -2.49 -11.35
N PRO A 121 3.34 -3.53 -12.21
CA PRO A 121 2.38 -3.62 -13.31
C PRO A 121 0.92 -3.81 -12.85
N PRO A 122 -0.04 -3.15 -13.52
CA PRO A 122 -1.46 -3.26 -13.22
C PRO A 122 -2.05 -4.48 -13.93
N SER A 123 -2.00 -5.65 -13.30
CA SER A 123 -2.66 -6.89 -13.78
C SER A 123 -2.41 -8.08 -12.86
N ILE A 124 -1.40 -7.97 -11.99
CA ILE A 124 -1.00 -9.05 -11.08
C ILE A 124 -1.44 -8.70 -9.66
N SER A 125 -1.89 -9.70 -8.90
CA SER A 125 -2.04 -9.55 -7.45
C SER A 125 -0.72 -9.10 -6.82
N LEU A 126 -0.76 -8.16 -5.87
CA LEU A 126 0.48 -7.73 -5.22
C LEU A 126 1.13 -8.92 -4.51
N SER A 127 2.40 -9.20 -4.80
CA SER A 127 3.18 -10.19 -4.04
C SER A 127 3.30 -9.74 -2.58
N LEU A 128 3.59 -10.66 -1.66
CA LEU A 128 3.79 -10.31 -0.25
C LEU A 128 4.88 -9.24 -0.09
N GLN A 129 5.95 -9.33 -0.88
CA GLN A 129 7.05 -8.36 -0.88
C GLN A 129 6.58 -6.99 -1.38
N GLN A 130 5.79 -6.93 -2.45
CA GLN A 130 5.21 -5.68 -2.96
C GLN A 130 4.26 -5.03 -1.96
N GLN A 131 3.48 -5.83 -1.22
CA GLN A 131 2.62 -5.32 -0.16
C GLN A 131 3.43 -4.76 1.01
N GLN A 132 4.49 -5.46 1.44
CA GLN A 132 5.40 -5.00 2.48
C GLN A 132 6.12 -3.70 2.06
N TYR A 133 6.58 -3.63 0.82
CA TYR A 133 7.17 -2.42 0.25
C TYR A 133 6.18 -1.24 0.32
N ALA A 134 4.94 -1.42 -0.14
CA ALA A 134 3.92 -0.39 -0.08
C ALA A 134 3.66 0.09 1.36
N VAL A 135 3.57 -0.84 2.32
CA VAL A 135 3.42 -0.50 3.74
C VAL A 135 4.62 0.30 4.25
N ASN A 136 5.84 -0.07 3.88
CA ASN A 136 7.05 0.64 4.30
C ASN A 136 7.10 2.06 3.73
N VAL A 137 6.77 2.25 2.45
CA VAL A 137 6.68 3.57 1.81
C VAL A 137 5.66 4.46 2.53
N ILE A 138 4.46 3.93 2.80
CA ILE A 138 3.39 4.65 3.51
C ILE A 138 3.85 5.03 4.92
N MET A 139 4.43 4.10 5.66
CA MET A 139 4.87 4.34 7.05
C MET A 139 6.00 5.35 7.10
N HIS A 140 6.97 5.27 6.19
CA HIS A 140 8.06 6.22 6.12
C HIS A 140 7.55 7.65 5.89
N TRP A 141 6.59 7.83 4.97
CA TRP A 141 5.97 9.13 4.77
C TRP A 141 5.23 9.64 6.02
N ILE A 142 4.50 8.77 6.72
CA ILE A 142 3.81 9.13 7.97
C ILE A 142 4.81 9.56 9.04
N GLU A 143 5.90 8.83 9.20
CA GLU A 143 6.96 9.15 10.17
C GLU A 143 7.57 10.54 9.87
N LEU A 144 7.89 10.82 8.61
CA LEU A 144 8.37 12.14 8.18
C LEU A 144 7.35 13.27 8.46
N GLN A 145 6.06 13.01 8.29
CA GLN A 145 5.02 14.01 8.55
C GLN A 145 4.76 14.25 10.04
N VAL A 146 4.99 13.24 10.88
CA VAL A 146 4.90 13.36 12.33
C VAL A 146 6.13 14.06 12.91
N SER A 147 7.32 13.87 12.32
CA SER A 147 8.55 14.56 12.72
C SER A 147 8.67 16.00 12.22
N ARG A 148 7.83 16.40 11.24
CA ARG A 148 7.67 17.78 10.78
C ARG A 148 6.73 18.58 11.68
#